data_AF-A0A3R9I623-F1
#
_entry.id   AF-A0A3R9I623-F1
#
_cell.length_a   1.000
_cell.length_b   1.000
_cell.length_c   1.000
_cell.angle_alpha   90.00
_cell.angle_beta   90.00
_cell.angle_gamma   90.00
#
_symmetry.space_group_name_H-M   'P 1'
#
loop_
_entity.id
_entity.type
_entity.pdbx_description
1 polymer ?
#
loop_
_entity_poly.entity_id
_entity_poly.type
_entity_poly.pdbx_seq_one_letter_code
_entity_poly.pdbx_strand_id
1 'polypeptide(L)'
;MERDVRGRFLPGNQVARGNRGNRQPKYGNNNAMKHGLYNRYTGLLPSRNGDLSIYKNGVCLGSLHKKYYHTTEKGEIMIDVQVVQRLIDICGLPESLFGDPEYVEYYE
;
A
#
# COMPACT_ATOMS: atom_id res chain seq x y z
N MET A 1 28.53 25.06 -11.35
CA MET A 1 28.94 23.87 -12.14
C MET A 1 30.08 24.33 -13.04
N GLU A 2 31.32 24.24 -12.55
CA GLU A 2 32.47 24.84 -13.21
C GLU A 2 32.90 24.05 -14.44
N ARG A 3 33.16 24.77 -15.53
CA ARG A 3 33.61 24.25 -16.81
C ARG A 3 34.97 24.83 -17.13
N ASP A 4 35.77 24.11 -17.91
CA ASP A 4 37.02 24.66 -18.43
C ASP A 4 36.74 25.77 -19.46
N VAL A 5 37.78 26.51 -19.83
CA VAL A 5 37.73 27.56 -20.87
C VAL A 5 37.25 27.07 -22.25
N ARG A 6 37.10 25.75 -22.44
CA ARG A 6 36.57 25.11 -23.66
C ARG A 6 35.19 24.49 -23.44
N GLY A 7 34.53 24.79 -22.32
CA GLY A 7 33.18 24.33 -21.98
C GLY A 7 33.08 22.86 -21.53
N ARG A 8 34.21 22.16 -21.37
CA ARG A 8 34.25 20.76 -20.91
C ARG A 8 34.14 20.70 -19.39
N PHE A 9 33.69 19.57 -18.88
CA PHE A 9 33.70 19.35 -17.45
C PHE A 9 35.14 19.11 -16.95
N LEU A 10 35.44 19.62 -15.75
CA LEU A 10 36.70 19.32 -15.08
C LEU A 10 36.84 17.80 -14.83
N PRO A 11 38.08 17.25 -14.85
CA PRO A 11 38.33 15.84 -14.53
C PRO A 11 37.70 15.50 -13.16
N GLY A 12 36.90 14.43 -13.11
CA GLY A 12 36.14 14.03 -11.92
C GLY A 12 34.67 14.49 -11.91
N ASN A 13 34.32 15.54 -12.66
CA ASN A 13 32.93 16.01 -12.78
C ASN A 13 32.27 15.48 -14.05
N GLN A 14 31.99 14.17 -14.14
CA GLN A 14 31.17 13.66 -15.24
C GLN A 14 29.68 13.73 -14.89
N VAL A 15 28.87 14.27 -15.82
CA VAL A 15 27.44 13.95 -15.85
C VAL A 15 27.32 12.45 -16.05
N ALA A 16 26.73 11.74 -15.08
CA ALA A 16 26.45 10.32 -15.19
C ALA A 16 25.81 10.04 -16.55
N ARG A 17 26.53 9.32 -17.43
CA ARG A 17 26.16 9.11 -18.84
C ARG A 17 24.74 8.54 -19.03
N GLY A 18 24.17 7.91 -18.00
CA GLY A 18 22.86 7.27 -18.05
C GLY A 18 21.63 8.12 -17.66
N ASN A 19 21.79 9.37 -17.18
CA ASN A 19 20.65 10.13 -16.62
C ASN A 19 20.13 11.28 -17.49
N ARG A 20 20.61 11.42 -18.74
CA ARG A 20 20.31 12.58 -19.59
C ARG A 20 18.83 12.72 -19.99
N GLY A 21 18.04 11.64 -19.92
CA GLY A 21 16.61 11.64 -20.28
C GLY A 21 15.63 11.40 -19.12
N ASN A 22 16.11 11.12 -17.91
CA ASN A 22 15.24 10.70 -16.82
C ASN A 22 14.89 11.90 -15.93
N ARG A 23 13.95 12.74 -16.38
CA ARG A 23 13.43 13.92 -15.65
C ARG A 23 12.20 13.63 -14.81
N GLN A 24 11.66 12.42 -14.91
CA GLN A 24 10.52 11.95 -14.15
C GLN A 24 11.01 10.94 -13.11
N PRO A 25 10.46 10.91 -11.88
CA PRO A 25 10.65 9.77 -11.00
C PRO A 25 10.23 8.52 -11.79
N LYS A 26 11.11 7.51 -11.86
CA LYS A 26 10.76 6.24 -12.48
C LYS A 26 9.63 5.63 -11.65
N TYR A 27 8.40 5.68 -12.17
CA TYR A 27 7.27 4.96 -11.60
C TYR A 27 7.67 3.47 -11.51
N GLY A 28 7.61 2.91 -10.31
CA GLY A 28 8.15 1.58 -10.03
C GLY A 28 9.66 1.60 -9.90
N ASN A 29 10.15 2.01 -8.73
CA ASN A 29 11.56 1.89 -8.38
C ASN A 29 11.91 0.40 -8.19
N ASN A 30 12.14 -0.35 -9.26
CA ASN A 30 12.64 -1.74 -9.17
C ASN A 30 13.99 -1.81 -8.42
N ASN A 31 14.71 -0.68 -8.36
CA ASN A 31 15.89 -0.52 -7.51
C ASN A 31 15.54 -0.49 -6.02
N ALA A 32 14.35 -0.01 -5.60
CA ALA A 32 13.95 -0.02 -4.18
C ALA A 32 13.87 -1.46 -3.63
N MET A 33 13.20 -2.37 -4.35
CA MET A 33 13.18 -3.78 -3.93
C MET A 33 14.57 -4.42 -4.02
N LYS A 34 15.33 -4.15 -5.09
CA LYS A 34 16.72 -4.63 -5.23
C LYS A 34 17.63 -4.17 -4.08
N HIS A 35 17.35 -3.00 -3.50
CA HIS A 35 18.11 -2.42 -2.39
C HIS A 35 17.40 -2.54 -1.03
N GLY A 36 16.39 -3.41 -0.91
CA GLY A 36 15.82 -3.79 0.39
C GLY A 36 14.76 -2.85 0.97
N LEU A 37 14.21 -1.92 0.19
CA LEU A 37 13.13 -1.04 0.64
C LEU A 37 11.78 -1.76 0.55
N TYR A 38 11.33 -2.32 1.67
CA TYR A 38 10.05 -3.00 1.82
C TYR A 38 9.21 -2.35 2.93
N ASN A 39 7.89 -2.29 2.72
CA ASN A 39 6.94 -1.96 3.77
C ASN A 39 6.33 -3.25 4.32
N ARG A 40 6.11 -3.31 5.63
CA ARG A 40 5.31 -4.38 6.23
C ARG A 40 3.85 -4.20 5.83
N TYR A 41 3.17 -5.30 5.52
CA TYR A 41 1.75 -5.29 5.22
C TYR A 41 0.93 -5.63 6.46
N THR A 42 0.03 -4.73 6.82
CA THR A 42 -1.02 -4.93 7.83
C THR A 42 -2.30 -4.43 7.19
N GLY A 43 -3.35 -5.25 7.19
CA GLY A 43 -4.59 -4.93 6.50
C GLY A 43 -5.41 -6.16 6.15
N LEU A 44 -6.42 -5.94 5.33
CA LEU A 44 -7.37 -6.95 4.92
C LEU A 44 -7.26 -7.19 3.40
N LEU A 45 -7.23 -8.45 2.98
CA LEU A 45 -7.16 -8.83 1.56
C LEU A 45 -8.30 -9.78 1.19
N PRO A 46 -9.03 -9.52 0.09
CA PRO A 46 -9.92 -10.51 -0.49
C PRO A 46 -9.14 -11.77 -0.85
N SER A 47 -9.67 -12.91 -0.45
CA SER A 47 -9.10 -14.21 -0.74
C SER A 47 -9.94 -14.95 -1.79
N ARG A 48 -9.36 -15.99 -2.40
CA ARG A 48 -9.98 -16.70 -3.54
C ARG A 48 -11.27 -17.42 -3.19
N ASN A 49 -11.47 -17.78 -1.93
CA ASN A 49 -12.69 -18.43 -1.46
C ASN A 49 -13.82 -17.42 -1.15
N GLY A 50 -13.56 -16.11 -1.32
CA GLY A 50 -14.55 -15.07 -1.09
C GLY A 50 -14.63 -14.56 0.35
N ASP A 51 -13.65 -14.89 1.19
CA ASP A 51 -13.48 -14.30 2.53
C ASP A 51 -12.43 -13.16 2.53
N LEU A 52 -12.38 -12.39 3.61
CA LEU A 52 -11.35 -11.37 3.85
C LEU A 52 -10.25 -11.89 4.76
N SER A 53 -9.07 -12.15 4.22
CA SER A 53 -7.90 -12.54 5.00
C SER A 53 -7.37 -11.36 5.82
N ILE A 54 -7.10 -11.61 7.10
CA ILE A 54 -6.63 -10.63 8.07
C ILE A 54 -5.11 -10.76 8.21
N TYR A 55 -4.37 -9.71 7.92
CA TYR A 55 -2.91 -9.70 8.01
C TYR A 55 -2.40 -8.67 9.03
N LYS A 56 -1.38 -9.08 9.79
CA LYS A 56 -0.60 -8.20 10.67
C LYS A 56 0.87 -8.43 10.48
N ASN A 57 1.60 -7.39 10.07
CA ASN A 57 3.05 -7.44 9.82
C ASN A 57 3.47 -8.59 8.89
N GLY A 58 2.64 -8.92 7.90
CA GLY A 58 2.87 -10.00 6.94
C GLY A 58 2.40 -11.40 7.40
N VAL A 59 1.91 -11.56 8.63
CA VAL A 59 1.37 -12.82 9.14
C VAL A 59 -0.14 -12.85 8.94
N CYS A 60 -0.66 -13.94 8.35
CA CYS A 60 -2.10 -14.19 8.25
C CYS A 60 -2.63 -14.64 9.62
N LEU A 61 -3.52 -13.84 10.21
CA LEU A 61 -4.14 -14.13 11.51
C LEU A 61 -5.41 -14.99 11.38
N GLY A 62 -6.02 -15.02 10.19
CA GLY A 62 -7.27 -15.71 9.92
C GLY A 62 -8.04 -15.06 8.79
N SER A 63 -9.32 -15.40 8.68
CA SER A 63 -10.21 -14.87 7.66
C SER A 63 -11.56 -14.45 8.26
N LEU A 64 -12.10 -13.35 7.72
CA LEU A 64 -13.42 -12.83 8.01
C LEU A 64 -14.41 -13.34 6.98
N HIS A 65 -15.43 -14.05 7.44
CA HIS A 65 -16.46 -14.62 6.56
C HIS A 65 -17.31 -13.53 5.89
N LYS A 66 -17.75 -13.78 4.65
CA LYS A 66 -18.59 -12.88 3.84
C LYS A 66 -19.88 -12.35 4.49
N LYS A 67 -20.31 -12.90 5.62
CA LYS A 67 -21.51 -12.41 6.34
C LYS A 67 -21.25 -11.14 7.17
N TYR A 68 -19.98 -10.82 7.41
CA TYR A 68 -19.55 -9.71 8.26
C TYR A 68 -19.07 -8.50 7.46
N TYR A 69 -19.09 -8.60 6.15
CA TYR A 69 -18.71 -7.52 5.27
C TYR A 69 -19.47 -7.63 3.95
N HIS A 70 -19.60 -6.53 3.25
CA HIS A 70 -20.06 -6.53 1.87
C HIS A 70 -19.11 -5.67 1.03
N THR A 71 -19.19 -5.88 -0.28
CA THR A 71 -18.44 -5.08 -1.25
C THR A 71 -19.42 -4.18 -1.98
N THR A 72 -19.17 -2.87 -1.98
CA THR A 72 -20.01 -1.89 -2.69
C THR A 72 -19.83 -2.04 -4.21
N GLU A 73 -20.72 -1.43 -4.99
CA GLU A 73 -20.60 -1.41 -6.46
C GLU A 73 -19.29 -0.78 -6.96
N LYS A 74 -18.70 0.12 -6.15
CA LYS A 74 -17.40 0.75 -6.44
C LYS A 74 -16.20 -0.12 -6.06
N GLY A 75 -16.45 -1.29 -5.46
CA GLY A 75 -15.41 -2.19 -4.97
C GLY A 75 -14.89 -1.87 -3.57
N GLU A 76 -15.56 -0.99 -2.82
CA GLU A 76 -15.18 -0.68 -1.44
C GLU A 76 -15.63 -1.81 -0.51
N ILE A 77 -14.90 -2.05 0.57
CA ILE A 77 -15.22 -3.09 1.55
C ILE A 77 -15.81 -2.41 2.78
N MET A 78 -17.08 -2.72 3.07
CA MET A 78 -17.76 -2.25 4.27
C MET A 78 -17.89 -3.40 5.25
N ILE A 79 -17.44 -3.18 6.48
CA ILE A 79 -17.35 -4.19 7.52
C ILE A 79 -18.30 -3.80 8.65
N ASP A 80 -18.99 -4.79 9.21
CA ASP A 80 -19.84 -4.59 10.38
C ASP A 80 -19.07 -3.88 11.51
N VAL A 81 -19.66 -2.82 12.08
CA VAL A 81 -19.02 -1.97 13.08
C VAL A 81 -18.56 -2.73 14.33
N GLN A 82 -19.30 -3.76 14.75
CA GLN A 82 -18.91 -4.59 15.89
C GLN A 82 -17.70 -5.46 15.56
N VAL A 83 -17.58 -5.86 14.29
CA VAL A 83 -16.44 -6.63 13.81
C VAL A 83 -15.21 -5.74 13.68
N VAL A 84 -15.36 -4.49 13.23
CA VAL A 84 -14.26 -3.50 13.21
C VAL A 84 -13.65 -3.34 14.60
N GLN A 85 -14.47 -3.16 15.63
CA GLN A 85 -13.99 -3.04 17.01
C GLN A 85 -13.19 -4.28 17.45
N ARG A 86 -13.67 -5.49 17.13
CA ARG A 86 -12.93 -6.72 17.42
C ARG A 86 -11.61 -6.82 16.66
N LEU A 87 -11.55 -6.37 15.42
CA LEU A 87 -10.32 -6.37 14.62
C LEU A 87 -9.27 -5.42 15.22
N ILE A 88 -9.70 -4.30 15.81
CA ILE A 88 -8.82 -3.39 16.54
C ILE A 88 -8.38 -4.02 17.85
N ASP A 89 -9.32 -4.44 18.70
CA ASP A 89 -9.01 -4.89 20.07
C ASP A 89 -8.28 -6.23 20.12
N ILE A 90 -8.70 -7.19 19.29
CA ILE A 90 -8.20 -8.57 19.32
C ILE A 90 -7.05 -8.74 18.34
N CYS A 91 -7.23 -8.33 17.08
CA CYS A 91 -6.19 -8.48 16.07
C CYS A 91 -5.14 -7.36 16.16
N GLY A 92 -5.41 -6.26 16.85
CA GLY A 92 -4.50 -5.12 16.96
C GLY A 92 -4.25 -4.46 15.61
N LEU A 93 -5.29 -4.36 14.77
CA LEU A 93 -5.24 -3.56 13.56
C LEU A 93 -5.31 -2.06 13.92
N PRO A 94 -4.58 -1.20 13.20
CA PRO A 94 -4.60 0.24 13.49
C PRO A 94 -5.97 0.83 13.13
N GLU A 95 -6.52 1.67 14.02
CA GLU A 95 -7.80 2.36 13.79
C GLU A 95 -7.82 3.14 12.49
N SER A 96 -6.69 3.76 12.11
CA SER A 96 -6.53 4.53 10.87
C SER A 96 -6.72 3.71 9.59
N LEU A 97 -6.83 2.38 9.69
CA LEU A 97 -7.18 1.50 8.56
C LEU A 97 -8.67 1.63 8.19
N PHE A 98 -9.51 2.00 9.15
CA PHE A 98 -10.95 2.05 9.01
C PHE A 98 -11.41 3.50 8.83
N GLY A 99 -12.35 3.72 7.90
CA GLY A 99 -13.02 5.02 7.74
C GLY A 99 -14.09 5.24 8.80
N ASP A 100 -14.74 6.39 8.73
CA ASP A 100 -15.86 6.71 9.62
C ASP A 100 -17.05 5.74 9.37
N PRO A 101 -17.85 5.42 10.39
CA PRO A 101 -19.01 4.56 10.22
C PRO A 101 -20.06 5.21 9.30
N GLU A 102 -20.50 4.47 8.28
CA GLU A 102 -21.56 4.88 7.38
C GLU A 102 -22.77 3.94 7.50
N TYR A 103 -23.96 4.52 7.62
CA TYR A 103 -25.21 3.76 7.57
C TYR A 103 -25.54 3.45 6.11
N VAL A 104 -25.63 2.17 5.78
CA VAL A 104 -26.14 1.71 4.48
C VAL A 104 -27.50 1.09 4.74
N GLU A 105 -28.56 1.74 4.24
CA GLU A 105 -29.88 1.13 4.19
C GLU A 105 -29.87 0.04 3.12
N TYR A 106 -29.92 -1.22 3.55
CA TYR A 106 -30.11 -2.34 2.63
C TYR A 106 -31.60 -2.39 2.26
N TYR A 107 -31.95 -2.12 1.01
CA TYR A 107 -33.25 -2.52 0.48
C TYR A 107 -33.20 -4.03 0.24
N GLU A 108 -34.01 -4.79 0.97
CA GLU A 108 -34.21 -6.23 0.78
C GLU A 108 -34.83 -6.57 -0.59
#